data_AF-A0A699YR24-F1
#
_entry.id   AF-A0A699YR24-F1
#
_cell.length_a   1.000
_cell.length_b   1.000
_cell.length_c   1.000
_cell.angle_alpha   90.00
_cell.angle_beta   90.00
_cell.angle_gamma   90.00
#
_symmetry.space_group_name_H-M   'P 1'
#
loop_
_entity.id
_entity.type
_entity.pdbx_description
1 polymer ?
#
loop_
_entity_poly.entity_id
_entity_poly.type
_entity_poly.pdbx_seq_one_letter_code
_entity_poly.pdbx_strand_id
1 'polypeptide(L)'
;MCERNFKAKYLIDDHLKAKCGAPLLVELVDDQARCVFEGLPSGMRLEAHVLNGEKYKELCPENTVLSHDQLYGCFITHHTAPLLKRDNDVQPSCNLQLVTGQCHLAGLQVTTSSEALMSGKAPPFRLLLWAVDSQGEPQPSVAYALSEGFV
;
A
#
# COMPACT_ATOMS: atom_id res chain seq x y z
N MET A 1 15.10 18.36 -4.94
CA MET A 1 15.40 17.12 -4.20
C MET A 1 14.14 16.27 -4.22
N CYS A 2 14.22 14.99 -4.62
CA CYS A 2 13.04 14.14 -4.61
C CYS A 2 12.85 13.57 -3.20
N GLU A 3 11.75 13.91 -2.55
CA GLU A 3 11.34 13.29 -1.29
C GLU A 3 10.77 11.89 -1.60
N ARG A 4 10.99 10.90 -0.72
CA ARG A 4 10.45 9.52 -0.85
C ARG A 4 8.92 9.43 -0.73
N ASN A 5 8.24 10.58 -0.75
CA ASN A 5 6.85 10.74 -0.40
C ASN A 5 5.95 10.58 -1.62
N PHE A 6 4.82 9.90 -1.41
CA PHE A 6 3.75 9.77 -2.39
C PHE A 6 3.23 11.16 -2.79
N LYS A 7 2.70 11.28 -4.01
CA LYS A 7 1.94 12.48 -4.38
C LYS A 7 0.74 12.63 -3.44
N ALA A 8 0.49 13.84 -2.95
CA ALA A 8 -0.63 14.10 -2.04
C ALA A 8 -2.00 13.87 -2.69
N LYS A 9 -2.09 13.98 -4.03
CA LYS A 9 -3.33 13.79 -4.78
C LYS A 9 -3.13 12.97 -6.06
N TYR A 10 -3.91 11.91 -6.25
CA TYR A 10 -3.98 11.10 -7.46
C TYR A 10 -5.35 11.30 -8.13
N LEU A 11 -5.34 11.37 -9.46
CA LEU A 11 -6.56 11.30 -10.25
C LEU A 11 -6.94 9.85 -10.53
N ILE A 12 -8.15 9.62 -11.01
CA ILE A 12 -8.58 8.31 -11.49
C ILE A 12 -7.61 7.84 -12.58
N ASP A 13 -7.13 6.61 -12.46
CA ASP A 13 -6.14 5.97 -13.33
C ASP A 13 -4.73 6.60 -13.28
N ASP A 14 -4.46 7.54 -12.36
CA ASP A 14 -3.09 7.98 -12.09
C ASP A 14 -2.28 6.80 -11.55
N HIS A 15 -1.07 6.66 -12.08
CA HIS A 15 -0.08 5.73 -11.55
C HIS A 15 0.52 6.27 -10.25
N LEU A 16 0.79 5.36 -9.30
CA LEU A 16 1.50 5.67 -8.08
C LEU A 16 2.90 6.21 -8.38
N LYS A 17 3.20 7.39 -7.82
CA LYS A 17 4.46 8.10 -8.05
C LYS A 17 4.77 9.06 -6.92
N ALA A 18 6.05 9.36 -6.72
CA ALA A 18 6.47 10.35 -5.75
C ALA A 18 5.95 11.75 -6.11
N LYS A 19 5.93 12.66 -5.13
CA LYS A 19 5.58 14.08 -5.33
C LYS A 19 6.41 14.75 -6.44
N CYS A 20 7.65 14.32 -6.62
CA CYS A 20 8.57 14.81 -7.65
C CYS A 20 8.31 14.19 -9.05
N GLY A 21 7.38 13.23 -9.15
CA GLY A 21 7.07 12.49 -10.38
C GLY A 21 7.86 11.19 -10.57
N ALA A 22 8.85 10.89 -9.72
CA ALA A 22 9.64 9.67 -9.81
C ALA A 22 8.81 8.40 -9.49
N PRO A 23 9.15 7.25 -10.08
CA PRO A 23 8.55 5.97 -9.72
C PRO A 23 8.88 5.60 -8.27
N LEU A 24 7.98 4.83 -7.64
CA LEU A 24 8.16 4.32 -6.28
C LEU A 24 8.70 2.89 -6.31
N LEU A 25 9.61 2.58 -5.39
CA LEU A 25 10.26 1.29 -5.21
C LEU A 25 10.02 0.79 -3.78
N VAL A 26 9.78 -0.51 -3.66
CA VAL A 26 9.74 -1.22 -2.38
C VAL A 26 10.92 -2.17 -2.34
N GLU A 27 11.64 -2.18 -1.23
CA GLU A 27 12.81 -3.04 -1.03
C GLU A 27 12.60 -3.86 0.24
N LEU A 28 12.86 -5.16 0.14
CA LEU A 28 12.96 -6.06 1.28
C LEU A 28 14.36 -5.90 1.88
N VAL A 29 14.41 -5.56 3.15
CA VAL A 29 15.66 -5.36 3.88
C VAL A 29 15.70 -6.19 5.15
N ASP A 30 16.90 -6.53 5.59
CA ASP A 30 17.14 -7.16 6.90
C ASP A 30 17.11 -6.13 8.04
N ASP A 31 17.37 -6.60 9.25
CA ASP A 31 17.46 -5.78 10.48
C ASP A 31 18.61 -4.76 10.45
N GLN A 32 19.57 -4.92 9.54
CA GLN A 32 20.68 -4.00 9.30
C GLN A 32 20.42 -3.05 8.10
N ALA A 33 19.18 -3.02 7.59
CA ALA A 33 18.77 -2.26 6.42
C ALA A 33 19.52 -2.63 5.12
N ARG A 34 20.03 -3.86 5.03
CA ARG A 34 20.65 -4.40 3.81
C ARG A 34 19.60 -5.10 2.96
N CYS A 35 19.67 -4.92 1.64
CA CYS A 35 18.75 -5.58 0.72
C CYS A 35 18.87 -7.10 0.80
N VAL A 36 17.72 -7.77 0.91
CA VAL A 36 17.59 -9.24 0.89
C VAL A 36 17.26 -9.67 -0.53
N PHE A 37 18.29 -10.01 -1.30
CA PHE A 37 18.16 -10.31 -2.72
C PHE A 37 17.49 -11.67 -2.99
N GLU A 38 17.51 -12.58 -2.03
CA GLU A 38 16.81 -13.87 -2.11
C GLU A 38 15.28 -13.70 -2.17
N GLY A 39 14.76 -12.53 -1.77
CA GLY A 39 13.33 -12.23 -1.74
C GLY A 39 12.63 -12.82 -0.51
N LEU A 40 11.30 -12.92 -0.59
CA LEU A 40 10.52 -13.53 0.48
C LEU A 40 10.68 -15.07 0.46
N PRO A 41 10.61 -15.74 1.63
CA PRO A 41 10.62 -17.20 1.70
C PRO A 41 9.57 -17.85 0.80
N SER A 42 9.83 -19.09 0.36
CA SER A 42 8.90 -19.85 -0.49
C SER A 42 7.53 -19.97 0.17
N GLY A 43 6.47 -19.72 -0.61
CA GLY A 43 5.09 -19.71 -0.14
C GLY A 43 4.62 -18.38 0.43
N MET A 44 5.51 -17.39 0.58
CA MET A 44 5.14 -16.02 0.93
C MET A 44 5.04 -15.13 -0.31
N ARG A 45 4.22 -14.09 -0.21
CA ARG A 45 4.04 -13.06 -1.24
C ARG A 45 3.88 -11.68 -0.59
N LEU A 46 4.22 -10.63 -1.32
CA LEU A 46 3.96 -9.26 -0.90
C LEU A 46 2.59 -8.84 -1.42
N GLU A 47 1.76 -8.23 -0.58
CA GLU A 47 0.47 -7.68 -0.98
C GLU A 47 0.37 -6.20 -0.67
N ALA A 48 -0.37 -5.50 -1.53
CA ALA A 48 -0.74 -4.11 -1.37
C ALA A 48 -2.24 -3.96 -1.11
N HIS A 49 -2.59 -3.15 -0.10
CA HIS A 49 -3.96 -2.85 0.30
C HIS A 49 -4.15 -1.34 0.48
N VAL A 50 -5.37 -0.84 0.25
CA VAL A 50 -5.73 0.55 0.57
C VAL A 50 -6.48 0.60 1.89
N LEU A 51 -5.96 1.39 2.82
CA LEU A 51 -6.59 1.66 4.11
C LEU A 51 -7.36 2.98 4.09
N ASN A 52 -8.41 3.03 4.90
CA ASN A 52 -9.02 4.28 5.32
C ASN A 52 -8.08 4.97 6.32
N GLY A 53 -7.46 6.08 5.90
CA GLY A 53 -6.50 6.81 6.71
C GLY A 53 -7.10 7.59 7.88
N GLU A 54 -8.41 7.87 7.87
CA GLU A 54 -9.10 8.45 9.04
C GLU A 54 -9.24 7.41 10.13
N LYS A 55 -9.79 6.22 9.80
CA LYS A 55 -9.87 5.09 10.75
C LYS A 55 -8.49 4.71 11.29
N TYR A 56 -7.48 4.67 10.41
CA TYR A 56 -6.11 4.42 10.83
C TYR A 56 -5.62 5.45 11.87
N LYS A 57 -5.89 6.74 11.63
CA LYS A 57 -5.47 7.82 12.53
C LYS A 57 -6.17 7.75 13.88
N GLU A 58 -7.44 7.35 13.91
CA GLU A 58 -8.18 7.14 15.17
C GLU A 58 -7.60 6.00 16.01
N LEU A 59 -7.17 4.91 15.36
CA LEU A 59 -6.55 3.76 16.02
C LEU A 59 -5.07 4.00 16.41
N CYS A 60 -4.42 5.00 15.82
CA CYS A 60 -3.01 5.33 16.00
C CYS A 60 -2.80 6.75 16.57
N PRO A 61 -3.30 7.07 17.78
CA PRO A 61 -3.26 8.44 18.30
C PRO A 61 -1.86 8.97 18.66
N GLU A 62 -0.80 8.15 18.65
CA GLU A 62 0.56 8.55 19.06
C GLU A 62 1.67 7.96 18.17
N ASN A 63 1.41 7.71 16.88
CA ASN A 63 2.33 7.00 15.97
C ASN A 63 2.71 5.59 16.47
N THR A 64 1.81 4.94 17.21
CA THR A 64 1.96 3.55 17.62
C THR A 64 1.89 2.62 16.41
N VAL A 65 2.73 1.58 16.40
CA VAL A 65 2.65 0.53 15.39
C VAL A 65 1.38 -0.29 15.64
N LEU A 66 0.46 -0.28 14.69
CA LEU A 66 -0.78 -1.07 14.78
C LEU A 66 -0.50 -2.56 14.54
N SER A 67 -1.27 -3.43 15.21
CA SER A 67 -1.27 -4.86 14.93
C SER A 67 -1.98 -5.19 13.61
N HIS A 68 -1.74 -6.39 13.07
CA HIS A 68 -2.42 -6.86 11.86
C HIS A 68 -3.96 -6.83 11.99
N ASP A 69 -4.51 -7.23 13.14
CA ASP A 69 -5.95 -7.17 13.42
C ASP A 69 -6.51 -5.74 13.38
N GLN A 70 -5.75 -4.77 13.91
CA GLN A 70 -6.13 -3.36 13.85
C GLN A 70 -6.05 -2.81 12.41
N LEU A 71 -5.07 -3.26 11.62
CA LEU A 71 -4.96 -2.90 10.21
C LEU A 71 -6.13 -3.43 9.39
N TYR A 72 -6.59 -4.67 9.64
CA TYR A 72 -7.79 -5.21 8.99
C TYR A 72 -9.03 -4.33 9.24
N GLY A 73 -9.18 -3.78 10.45
CA GLY A 73 -10.25 -2.83 10.78
C GLY A 73 -10.22 -1.53 9.94
N CYS A 74 -9.07 -1.20 9.35
CA CYS A 74 -8.89 -0.04 8.48
C CYS A 74 -9.18 -0.32 7.00
N PHE A 75 -9.44 -1.57 6.59
CA PHE A 75 -9.66 -1.92 5.19
C PHE A 75 -10.94 -1.24 4.67
N ILE A 76 -10.87 -0.76 3.43
CA ILE A 76 -12.03 -0.17 2.76
C ILE A 76 -12.84 -1.30 2.13
N THR A 77 -13.91 -1.73 2.80
CA THR A 77 -14.74 -2.87 2.38
C THR A 77 -16.06 -2.47 1.70
N HIS A 78 -16.37 -1.18 1.60
CA HIS A 78 -17.66 -0.68 1.10
C HIS A 78 -17.58 0.04 -0.24
N HIS A 79 -16.46 -0.06 -0.96
CA HIS A 79 -16.34 0.54 -2.28
C HIS A 79 -16.87 -0.42 -3.36
N THR A 80 -17.66 0.10 -4.29
CA THR A 80 -18.29 -0.67 -5.38
C THR A 80 -17.29 -1.16 -6.43
N ALA A 81 -16.10 -0.56 -6.45
CA ALA A 81 -14.97 -0.96 -7.28
C ALA A 81 -13.69 -1.03 -6.43
N PRO A 82 -12.70 -1.86 -6.78
CA PRO A 82 -11.37 -1.80 -6.19
C PRO A 82 -10.74 -0.41 -6.32
N LEU A 83 -9.90 -0.04 -5.34
CA LEU A 83 -9.21 1.25 -5.27
C LEU A 83 -7.78 1.21 -5.84
N LEU A 84 -7.27 0.00 -6.08
CA LEU A 84 -6.01 -0.26 -6.75
C LEU A 84 -6.24 -1.20 -7.92
N LYS A 85 -5.50 -0.94 -8.99
CA LYS A 85 -5.48 -1.75 -10.20
C LYS A 85 -4.04 -1.99 -10.64
N ARG A 86 -3.76 -3.19 -11.14
CA ARG A 86 -2.51 -3.52 -11.82
C ARG A 86 -2.82 -4.27 -13.11
N ASP A 87 -2.34 -3.79 -14.25
CA ASP A 87 -2.40 -4.49 -15.54
C ASP A 87 -3.80 -5.05 -15.93
N ASN A 88 -4.87 -4.34 -15.54
CA ASN A 88 -6.29 -4.72 -15.71
C ASN A 88 -6.88 -5.72 -14.73
N ASP A 89 -6.11 -6.17 -13.74
CA ASP A 89 -6.66 -6.90 -12.60
C ASP A 89 -7.25 -5.92 -11.57
N VAL A 90 -8.49 -6.21 -11.19
CA VAL A 90 -9.36 -5.36 -10.38
C VAL A 90 -9.72 -6.19 -9.16
N GLN A 91 -8.82 -6.18 -8.17
CA GLN A 91 -8.92 -6.94 -6.92
C GLN A 91 -8.83 -5.97 -5.73
N PRO A 92 -9.47 -6.28 -4.59
CA PRO A 92 -9.38 -5.44 -3.38
C PRO A 92 -7.94 -5.31 -2.86
N SER A 93 -7.08 -6.27 -3.19
CA SER A 93 -5.64 -6.26 -2.93
C SER A 93 -4.85 -6.56 -4.20
N CYS A 94 -3.62 -6.06 -4.28
CA CYS A 94 -2.73 -6.32 -5.41
C CYS A 94 -1.53 -7.16 -4.94
N ASN A 95 -1.30 -8.30 -5.58
CA ASN A 95 -0.06 -9.05 -5.38
C ASN A 95 1.11 -8.29 -6.03
N LEU A 96 2.19 -8.15 -5.26
CA LEU A 96 3.42 -7.53 -5.69
C LEU A 96 4.51 -8.57 -5.81
N GLN A 97 4.96 -8.80 -7.05
CA GLN A 97 6.10 -9.66 -7.31
C GLN A 97 7.40 -8.93 -6.96
N LEU A 98 8.13 -9.46 -5.98
CA LEU A 98 9.51 -9.07 -5.72
C LEU A 98 10.44 -9.75 -6.71
N VAL A 99 11.32 -8.96 -7.32
CA VAL A 99 12.44 -9.43 -8.15
C VAL A 99 13.70 -8.97 -7.43
N THR A 100 14.57 -9.91 -7.05
CA THR A 100 15.80 -9.63 -6.32
C THR A 100 15.59 -8.74 -5.07
N GLY A 101 14.55 -9.05 -4.29
CA GLY A 101 14.19 -8.27 -3.08
C GLY A 101 13.51 -6.92 -3.36
N GLN A 102 13.20 -6.59 -4.61
CA GLN A 102 12.67 -5.27 -4.98
C GLN A 102 11.37 -5.37 -5.79
N CYS A 103 10.46 -4.40 -5.63
CA CYS A 103 9.25 -4.28 -6.44
C CYS A 103 8.96 -2.83 -6.80
N HIS A 104 8.80 -2.56 -8.10
CA HIS A 104 8.35 -1.26 -8.59
C HIS A 104 6.83 -1.12 -8.45
N LEU A 105 6.38 0.01 -7.92
CA LEU A 105 4.95 0.34 -7.79
C LEU A 105 4.42 1.14 -8.99
N ALA A 106 5.27 1.44 -9.98
CA ALA A 106 4.92 2.30 -11.11
C ALA A 106 3.77 1.76 -11.98
N GLY A 107 3.45 0.47 -11.90
CA GLY A 107 2.31 -0.16 -12.59
C GLY A 107 1.02 -0.23 -11.77
N LEU A 108 1.03 0.24 -10.52
CA LEU A 108 -0.18 0.36 -9.71
C LEU A 108 -0.89 1.68 -10.01
N GLN A 109 -2.16 1.58 -10.32
CA GLN A 109 -3.04 2.73 -10.57
C GLN A 109 -4.03 2.88 -9.44
N VAL A 110 -4.34 4.13 -9.10
CA VAL A 110 -5.41 4.47 -8.16
C VAL A 110 -6.71 4.59 -8.94
N THR A 111 -7.70 3.79 -8.54
CA THR A 111 -9.02 3.75 -9.17
C THR A 111 -10.04 4.37 -8.21
N THR A 112 -10.01 5.70 -8.05
CA THR A 112 -11.02 6.37 -7.22
C THR A 112 -12.32 6.58 -8.00
N SER A 113 -13.46 6.48 -7.32
CA SER A 113 -14.76 6.82 -7.90
C SER A 113 -14.98 8.34 -7.85
N SER A 114 -15.69 8.87 -8.85
CA SER A 114 -16.02 10.30 -8.95
C SER A 114 -16.81 10.83 -7.74
N GLU A 115 -17.54 9.97 -7.02
CA GLU A 115 -18.35 10.35 -5.85
C GLU A 115 -17.50 10.71 -4.62
N ALA A 116 -16.36 10.04 -4.40
CA ALA A 116 -15.43 10.37 -3.32
C ALA A 116 -14.75 11.74 -3.56
N LEU A 117 -14.43 12.06 -4.82
CA LEU A 117 -13.83 13.34 -5.22
C LEU A 117 -14.85 14.50 -5.22
N MET A 118 -16.12 14.23 -5.54
CA MET A 118 -17.17 15.26 -5.68
C MET A 118 -17.81 15.70 -4.36
N SER A 119 -17.66 14.93 -3.28
CA SER A 119 -18.18 15.32 -1.94
C SER A 119 -17.28 16.31 -1.18
N GLY A 120 -16.09 16.63 -1.70
CA GLY A 120 -15.16 17.60 -1.11
C GLY A 120 -14.41 17.12 0.15
N LYS A 121 -14.60 15.85 0.56
CA LYS A 121 -13.95 15.21 1.71
C LYS A 121 -13.64 13.73 1.41
N ALA A 122 -12.87 13.44 0.37
CA ALA A 122 -12.30 12.09 0.29
C ALA A 122 -11.40 11.88 1.52
N PRO A 123 -11.63 10.84 2.34
CA PRO A 123 -10.75 10.54 3.46
C PRO A 123 -9.35 10.25 2.92
N PRO A 124 -8.26 10.69 3.58
CA PRO A 124 -6.92 10.33 3.14
C PRO A 124 -6.80 8.80 3.09
N PHE A 125 -6.41 8.27 1.95
CA PHE A 125 -6.04 6.87 1.77
C PHE A 125 -4.61 6.64 2.24
N ARG A 126 -4.31 5.41 2.64
CA ARG A 126 -2.92 4.96 2.85
C ARG A 126 -2.70 3.64 2.14
N LEU A 127 -1.53 3.48 1.54
CA LEU A 127 -1.08 2.22 0.96
C LEU A 127 -0.39 1.40 2.04
N LEU A 128 -0.92 0.23 2.33
CA LEU A 128 -0.30 -0.79 3.17
C LEU A 128 0.37 -1.82 2.29
N LEU A 129 1.61 -2.17 2.63
CA LEU A 129 2.34 -3.28 2.05
C LEU A 129 2.75 -4.26 3.15
N TRP A 130 2.48 -5.53 2.96
CA TRP A 130 2.87 -6.55 3.94
C TRP A 130 3.16 -7.90 3.28
N ALA A 131 3.94 -8.74 3.95
CA ALA A 131 4.14 -10.11 3.52
C ALA A 131 3.03 -10.99 4.07
N VAL A 132 2.48 -11.86 3.23
CA VAL A 132 1.48 -12.86 3.61
C VAL A 132 1.94 -14.24 3.16
N ASP A 133 1.47 -15.29 3.82
CA ASP A 133 1.76 -16.67 3.43
C ASP A 133 0.85 -17.18 2.30
N SER A 134 0.85 -18.49 2.04
CA SER A 134 0.03 -19.13 1.01
C SER A 134 -1.48 -19.06 1.29
N GLN A 135 -1.88 -18.88 2.55
CA GLN A 135 -3.27 -18.75 2.97
C GLN A 135 -3.75 -17.29 2.93
N GLY A 136 -2.82 -16.33 2.79
CA GLY A 136 -3.12 -14.91 2.82
C GLY A 136 -3.03 -14.31 4.21
N GLU A 137 -2.49 -15.05 5.18
CA GLU A 137 -2.29 -14.57 6.54
C GLU A 137 -0.99 -13.76 6.64
N PRO A 138 -1.00 -12.61 7.32
CA PRO A 138 0.15 -11.72 7.41
C PRO A 138 1.27 -12.35 8.23
N GLN A 139 2.50 -12.15 7.80
CA GLN A 139 3.68 -12.76 8.40
C GLN A 139 4.34 -11.84 9.43
N PRO A 140 4.28 -12.16 10.75
CA PRO A 140 4.77 -11.26 11.80
C PRO A 140 6.29 -11.06 11.80
N SER A 141 7.04 -11.96 11.15
CA SER A 141 8.50 -11.87 11.02
C SER A 141 8.94 -10.81 10.01
N VAL A 142 8.03 -10.28 9.20
CA VAL A 142 8.30 -9.24 8.21
C VAL A 142 7.50 -8.00 8.57
N ALA A 143 8.17 -6.89 8.85
CA ALA A 143 7.50 -5.64 9.14
C ALA A 143 6.70 -5.15 7.91
N TYR A 144 5.49 -4.65 8.13
CA TYR A 144 4.73 -3.98 7.09
C TYR A 144 5.28 -2.57 6.80
N ALA A 145 4.99 -2.06 5.62
CA ALA A 145 5.24 -0.67 5.25
C ALA A 145 3.93 0.06 5.00
N LEU A 146 3.86 1.32 5.42
CA LEU A 146 2.68 2.17 5.26
C LEU A 146 3.07 3.50 4.64
N SER A 147 2.32 3.95 3.64
CA SER A 147 2.52 5.27 3.04
C SER A 147 2.02 6.40 3.95
N GLU A 148 2.48 7.61 3.64
CA GLU A 148 1.78 8.83 4.03
C GLU A 148 0.35 8.85 3.44
N GLY A 149 -0.51 9.72 3.99
CA GLY A 149 -1.87 9.89 3.48
C GLY A 149 -1.89 10.55 2.09
N PHE A 150 -2.69 10.04 1.17
CA PHE A 150 -2.93 10.63 -0.15
C PHE A 150 -4.41 10.57 -0.53
N VAL A 151 -4.83 11.36 -1.53
CA VAL A 151 -6.24 11.48 -1.93
C VAL A 151 -6.45 11.22 -3.41
#